data_AF-A0A7H0Y2Q7-F1
#
_entry.id   AF-A0A7H0Y2Q7-F1
#
_cell.length_a   1.000
_cell.length_b   1.000
_cell.length_c   1.000
_cell.angle_alpha   90.00
_cell.angle_beta   90.00
_cell.angle_gamma   90.00
#
_symmetry.space_group_name_H-M   'P 1'
#
loop_
_entity.id
_entity.type
_entity.pdbx_description
1 polymer ?
#
loop_
_entity_poly.entity_id
_entity_poly.type
_entity_poly.pdbx_seq_one_letter_code
_entity_poly.pdbx_strand_id
1 'polypeptide(L)'
;MKVSNNVIDKYKELCPHSYLKCDSITDVEFKIKRAVVLGCQIKQDDNGEKLIQYYYNCFVVKDNNVIDMFKNMNEYIEVREKVKNAYNKLEGKLLV
;
A
#
# COMPACT_ATOMS: atom_id res chain seq x y z
N MET A 1 -9.52 6.67 3.71
CA MET A 1 -9.01 6.27 2.38
C MET A 1 -9.76 5.04 1.90
N LYS A 2 -10.31 5.06 0.68
CA LYS A 2 -10.91 3.86 0.04
C LYS A 2 -9.91 3.22 -0.91
N VAL A 3 -10.04 1.93 -1.14
CA VAL A 3 -9.21 1.14 -2.07
C VAL A 3 -10.12 0.60 -3.15
N SER A 4 -9.78 0.80 -4.42
CA SER A 4 -10.59 0.26 -5.52
C SER A 4 -10.43 -1.26 -5.62
N ASN A 5 -11.46 -1.95 -6.12
CA ASN A 5 -11.40 -3.41 -6.32
C ASN A 5 -10.25 -3.83 -7.25
N ASN A 6 -9.99 -3.03 -8.30
CA ASN A 6 -8.85 -3.23 -9.19
C ASN A 6 -7.51 -3.28 -8.41
N VAL A 7 -7.33 -2.43 -7.40
CA VAL A 7 -6.11 -2.45 -6.58
C VAL A 7 -6.04 -3.71 -5.73
N ILE A 8 -7.17 -4.21 -5.21
CA ILE A 8 -7.23 -5.46 -4.44
C ILE A 8 -6.83 -6.65 -5.33
N ASP A 9 -7.34 -6.70 -6.56
CA ASP A 9 -7.03 -7.74 -7.54
C ASP A 9 -5.54 -7.68 -7.94
N LYS A 10 -5.04 -6.50 -8.29
CA LYS A 10 -3.61 -6.28 -8.58
C LYS A 10 -2.73 -6.62 -7.37
N TYR A 11 -3.19 -6.39 -6.15
CA TYR A 11 -2.44 -6.76 -4.95
C TYR A 11 -2.29 -8.28 -4.83
N LYS A 12 -3.34 -9.04 -5.14
CA LYS A 12 -3.29 -10.51 -5.19
C LYS A 12 -2.26 -11.01 -6.20
N GLU A 13 -2.23 -10.40 -7.39
CA GLU A 13 -1.31 -10.78 -8.48
C GLU A 13 0.14 -10.38 -8.20
N LEU A 14 0.36 -9.14 -7.78
CA LEU A 14 1.70 -8.57 -7.60
C LEU A 14 2.33 -8.95 -6.27
N CYS A 15 1.53 -9.19 -5.22
CA CYS A 15 2.00 -9.46 -3.86
C CYS A 15 1.45 -10.79 -3.29
N PRO A 16 1.58 -11.93 -4.01
CA PRO A 16 0.88 -13.17 -3.66
C PRO A 16 1.24 -13.66 -2.25
N HIS A 17 2.51 -13.61 -1.86
CA HIS A 17 2.94 -14.02 -0.51
C HIS A 17 2.34 -13.16 0.61
N SER A 18 2.10 -11.86 0.37
CA SER A 18 1.47 -11.00 1.36
C SER A 18 -0.04 -11.17 1.37
N TYR A 19 -0.65 -11.41 0.20
CA TYR A 19 -2.07 -11.69 0.05
C TYR A 19 -2.45 -13.00 0.74
N LEU A 20 -1.67 -14.07 0.57
CA LEU A 20 -1.91 -15.37 1.22
C LEU A 20 -1.91 -15.32 2.76
N LYS A 21 -1.35 -14.26 3.35
CA LYS A 21 -1.37 -13.99 4.80
C LYS A 21 -2.51 -13.04 5.21
N CYS A 22 -3.58 -12.99 4.44
CA CYS A 22 -4.77 -12.17 4.70
C CYS A 22 -5.95 -13.12 4.86
N ASP A 23 -6.68 -12.99 5.96
CA ASP A 23 -7.86 -13.82 6.22
C ASP A 23 -9.12 -13.21 5.60
N SER A 24 -9.06 -11.93 5.26
CA SER A 24 -10.18 -11.16 4.72
C SER A 24 -9.73 -10.07 3.74
N ILE A 25 -10.68 -9.58 2.94
CA ILE A 25 -10.48 -8.39 2.09
C ILE A 25 -10.07 -7.18 2.95
N THR A 26 -10.60 -7.06 4.17
CA THR A 26 -10.25 -6.00 5.11
C THR A 26 -8.77 -6.04 5.53
N ASP A 27 -8.14 -7.22 5.59
CA ASP A 27 -6.69 -7.33 5.81
C ASP A 27 -5.88 -6.84 4.62
N VAL A 28 -6.34 -7.15 3.41
CA VAL A 28 -5.71 -6.69 2.17
C VAL A 28 -5.78 -5.16 2.11
N GLU A 29 -6.96 -4.59 2.31
CA GLU A 29 -7.15 -3.13 2.36
C GLU A 29 -6.28 -2.49 3.45
N PHE A 30 -6.19 -3.09 4.63
CA PHE A 30 -5.34 -2.59 5.71
C PHE A 30 -3.88 -2.53 5.28
N LYS A 31 -3.35 -3.58 4.64
CA LYS A 31 -1.97 -3.62 4.16
C LYS A 31 -1.72 -2.57 3.08
N ILE A 32 -2.67 -2.35 2.18
CA ILE A 32 -2.59 -1.31 1.14
C ILE A 32 -2.61 0.07 1.78
N LYS A 33 -3.57 0.36 2.67
CA LYS A 33 -3.67 1.65 3.38
C LYS A 33 -2.39 1.94 4.16
N ARG A 34 -1.86 0.96 4.89
CA ARG A 34 -0.56 1.08 5.59
C ARG A 34 0.57 1.39 4.62
N ALA A 35 0.64 0.71 3.48
CA ALA A 35 1.69 0.95 2.49
C ALA A 35 1.62 2.37 1.91
N VAL A 36 0.41 2.89 1.68
CA VAL A 36 0.18 4.25 1.19
C VAL A 36 0.51 5.29 2.27
N VAL A 37 0.16 5.04 3.53
CA VAL A 37 0.46 5.98 4.64
C VAL A 37 1.96 6.03 4.96
N LEU A 38 2.62 4.87 4.97
CA LEU A 38 4.04 4.77 5.32
C LEU A 38 4.98 4.93 4.12
N GLY A 39 4.44 4.92 2.91
CA GLY A 39 5.20 5.06 1.68
C GLY A 39 5.71 6.48 1.47
N CYS A 40 6.64 6.62 0.53
CA CYS A 40 7.17 7.90 0.11
C CYS A 40 6.42 8.39 -1.12
N GLN A 41 5.97 9.65 -1.12
CA GLN A 41 5.43 10.28 -2.32
C GLN A 41 6.59 10.61 -3.27
N ILE A 42 6.63 9.97 -4.44
CA ILE A 42 7.70 10.14 -5.43
C ILE A 42 7.30 11.06 -6.59
N LYS A 43 6.00 11.23 -6.82
CA LYS A 43 5.48 12.11 -7.87
C LYS A 43 4.09 12.62 -7.50
N GLN A 44 3.77 13.81 -7.98
CA GLN A 44 2.41 14.34 -8.03
C GLN A 44 2.21 14.98 -9.40
N ASP A 45 1.08 14.75 -10.04
CA ASP A 45 0.71 15.40 -11.30
C ASP A 45 -0.23 16.60 -11.08
N ASP A 46 -0.45 17.37 -12.14
CA ASP A 46 -1.33 18.55 -12.12
C ASP A 46 -2.82 18.19 -11.96
N ASN A 47 -3.18 16.91 -12.16
CA ASN A 47 -4.55 16.40 -12.00
C ASN A 47 -4.84 15.92 -10.57
N GLY A 48 -3.89 16.09 -9.64
CA GLY A 48 -4.02 15.71 -8.24
C GLY A 48 -3.73 14.22 -7.95
N GLU A 49 -3.20 13.47 -8.93
CA GLU A 49 -2.75 12.10 -8.74
C GLU A 49 -1.38 12.09 -8.08
N LYS A 50 -1.27 11.32 -7.00
CA LYS A 50 -0.06 11.12 -6.24
C LYS A 50 0.44 9.71 -6.46
N LEU A 51 1.72 9.58 -6.76
CA LEU A 51 2.41 8.30 -6.81
C LEU A 51 3.15 8.08 -5.50
N ILE A 52 2.75 7.04 -4.76
CA ILE A 52 3.32 6.68 -3.47
C ILE A 52 4.00 5.33 -3.58
N GLN A 53 5.28 5.26 -3.23
CA GLN A 53 6.07 4.05 -3.29
C GLN A 53 6.39 3.50 -1.88
N TYR A 54 6.22 2.20 -1.73
CA TYR A 54 6.48 1.43 -0.51
C TYR A 54 7.22 0.14 -0.91
N TYR A 55 8.51 0.03 -0.56
CA TYR A 55 9.41 -0.96 -1.14
C TYR A 55 9.42 -0.86 -2.68
N TYR A 56 9.06 -1.93 -3.39
CA TYR A 56 8.86 -1.93 -4.84
C TYR A 56 7.43 -1.61 -5.28
N ASN A 57 6.47 -1.57 -4.35
CA ASN A 57 5.07 -1.36 -4.70
C ASN A 57 4.79 0.13 -4.86
N CYS A 58 4.18 0.51 -5.97
CA CYS A 58 3.73 1.86 -6.26
C CYS A 58 2.21 1.91 -6.28
N PHE A 59 1.66 2.95 -5.67
CA PHE A 59 0.23 3.19 -5.54
C PHE A 59 -0.12 4.54 -6.14
N VAL A 60 -1.14 4.55 -6.99
CA VAL A 60 -1.71 5.79 -7.54
C VAL A 60 -2.87 6.20 -6.64
N VAL A 61 -2.77 7.39 -6.07
CA VAL A 61 -3.74 7.93 -5.11
C VAL A 61 -4.33 9.22 -5.67
N LYS A 62 -5.66 9.30 -5.71
CA LYS A 62 -6.41 10.49 -6.14
C LYS A 62 -7.60 10.70 -5.23
N ASP A 63 -7.82 11.94 -4.78
CA ASP A 63 -8.94 12.30 -3.90
C ASP A 63 -9.09 11.39 -2.67
N ASN A 64 -7.96 11.02 -2.04
CA ASN A 64 -7.89 10.09 -0.91
C ASN A 64 -8.39 8.65 -1.22
N ASN A 65 -8.37 8.24 -2.48
CA ASN A 65 -8.67 6.89 -2.95
C ASN A 65 -7.43 6.28 -3.62
N VAL A 66 -7.16 5.02 -3.33
CA VAL A 66 -6.15 4.24 -4.06
C VAL A 66 -6.82 3.67 -5.29
N ILE A 67 -6.45 4.16 -6.47
CA ILE A 67 -7.12 3.84 -7.73
C ILE A 67 -6.37 2.81 -8.56
N ASP A 68 -5.04 2.76 -8.44
CA ASP A 68 -4.22 1.78 -9.14
C ASP A 68 -2.94 1.38 -8.37
N MET A 69 -2.33 0.26 -8.76
CA MET A 69 -1.01 -0.15 -8.26
C MET A 69 -0.18 -0.88 -9.31
N PHE A 70 1.14 -0.80 -9.15
CA PHE A 70 2.12 -1.53 -9.96
C PHE A 70 3.42 -1.74 -9.17
N LYS A 71 4.41 -2.40 -9.78
CA LYS A 71 5.76 -2.51 -9.19
C LYS A 71 6.76 -1.66 -9.96
N ASN A 72 7.54 -0.88 -9.24
CA ASN A 72 8.75 -0.26 -9.76
C ASN A 72 9.95 -1.07 -9.26
N MET A 73 10.53 -1.92 -10.11
CA MET A 73 11.68 -2.75 -9.72
C MET A 73 13.02 -2.02 -9.84
N ASN A 74 13.04 -0.81 -10.42
CA ASN A 74 14.25 -0.03 -10.62
C ASN A 74 14.65 0.75 -9.36
N GLU A 75 13.69 1.02 -8.48
CA GLU A 75 13.89 1.81 -7.27
C GLU A 75 13.31 1.07 -6.08
N TYR A 76 14.04 1.03 -4.96
CA TYR A 76 13.59 0.39 -3.72
C TYR A 76 13.57 1.41 -2.59
N ILE A 77 12.40 1.63 -2.00
CA ILE A 77 12.25 2.49 -0.82
C ILE A 77 12.12 1.63 0.42
N GLU A 78 13.16 1.59 1.23
CA GLU A 78 13.13 0.86 2.49
C GLU A 78 12.20 1.54 3.50
N VAL A 79 11.18 0.81 3.94
CA VAL A 79 10.39 1.19 5.11
C VAL A 79 10.82 0.33 6.30
N ARG A 80 11.34 0.97 7.34
CA ARG A 80 11.85 0.25 8.51
C ARG A 80 10.73 -0.52 9.21
N GLU A 81 11.00 -1.78 9.58
CA GLU A 81 10.04 -2.63 10.29
C GLU A 81 9.50 -2.00 11.59
N LYS A 82 10.32 -1.23 12.31
CA LYS A 82 9.87 -0.49 13.51
C LYS A 82 8.72 0.48 13.22
N VAL A 83 8.71 1.11 12.04
CA VAL A 83 7.67 2.05 11.62
C VAL A 83 6.39 1.28 11.25
N LYS A 84 6.54 0.15 10.54
CA LYS A 84 5.43 -0.76 10.24
C LYS A 84 4.75 -1.26 11.51
N ASN A 85 5.54 -1.64 12.51
CA ASN A 85 5.04 -2.14 13.79
C ASN A 85 4.38 -1.03 14.62
N ALA A 86 4.89 0.20 14.58
CA ALA A 86 4.25 1.34 15.23
C ALA A 86 2.86 1.63 14.64
N TYR A 87 2.74 1.65 13.31
CA TYR A 87 1.45 1.81 12.63
C TYR A 87 0.47 0.69 12.99
N ASN A 88 0.92 -0.56 12.95
CA ASN A 88 0.12 -1.73 13.31
C ASN A 88 -0.46 -1.63 14.73
N LYS A 89 0.36 -1.17 15.70
CA LYS A 89 -0.08 -0.95 17.09
C LYS A 89 -1.11 0.18 17.20
N LEU A 90 -0.90 1.31 16.51
CA LEU A 90 -1.82 2.45 16.53
C LEU A 90 -3.21 2.07 16.00
N GLU A 91 -3.26 1.29 14.93
CA GLU A 91 -4.52 0.86 14.30
C GLU A 91 -5.13 -0.39 14.95
N GLY A 92 -4.61 -0.83 16.10
CA GLY A 92 -5.14 -1.98 16.86
C GLY A 92 -4.94 -3.34 16.20
N LYS A 93 -4.16 -3.43 15.10
CA LYS A 93 -3.78 -4.70 14.47
C LYS A 93 -2.40 -5.14 14.93
N LEU A 94 -2.35 -5.85 16.07
CA LEU A 94 -1.19 -6.68 16.41
C LEU A 94 -1.13 -7.87 15.45
N LEU A 95 -0.46 -7.69 14.32
CA LEU A 95 0.02 -8.81 13.51
C LEU A 95 1.24 -9.39 14.25
N VAL A 96 0.99 -10.41 15.08
CA VAL A 96 2.02 -11.24 15.72
C VAL A 96 2.69 -12.12 14.67
#